data_AF-A0A933GN17-F1
#
_entry.id   AF-A0A933GN17-F1
#
_cell.length_a   1.000
_cell.length_b   1.000
_cell.length_c   1.000
_cell.angle_alpha   90.00
_cell.angle_beta   90.00
_cell.angle_gamma   90.00
#
_symmetry.space_group_name_H-M   'P 1'
#
loop_
_entity.id
_entity.type
_entity.pdbx_description
1 polymer ?
#
loop_
_entity_poly.entity_id
_entity_poly.type
_entity_poly.pdbx_seq_one_letter_code
_entity_poly.pdbx_strand_id
1 'polypeptide(L)'
;MNWYQEWRALSARIQGLLDAGSFFYSAAEHSSSDNLSVRKKILLTNAEKIFSSLTKYLKEYESTFPEGAFESLKRFLEQPDIINFNFRPDQGQIRGHVQFALTSLAAFQSEFSYIIADTQALALRITERAFAHLQRSIIADDEIKKKWLSAFDEGEPKCEKLGALHLLLHGVWAFKAYAEKGRTDLILNEPLSDTSIIEKSSTALVLTEWKVVRQNNKLEATIREAYEQTKIYTAGVLSGIELANYRYLVMVSKKSMKMPADFMEGTIIYRHINVPVDPDTPSKEAKNS
;
A
#
# COMPACT_ATOMS: atom_id res chain seq x y z
N MET A 1 -0.88 -4.35 -14.34
CA MET A 1 -0.87 -3.12 -13.52
C MET A 1 -1.83 -3.37 -12.38
N ASN A 2 -1.52 -2.98 -11.15
CA ASN A 2 -2.47 -3.18 -10.04
C ASN A 2 -3.42 -1.97 -9.92
N TRP A 3 -4.57 -2.17 -9.27
CA TRP A 3 -5.58 -1.13 -9.05
C TRP A 3 -4.97 0.18 -8.48
N TYR A 4 -4.00 0.12 -7.56
CA TYR A 4 -3.47 1.29 -6.85
C TYR A 4 -2.58 2.11 -7.76
N GLN A 5 -1.73 1.46 -8.54
CA GLN A 5 -0.94 2.09 -9.60
C GLN A 5 -1.85 2.74 -10.64
N GLU A 6 -2.95 2.07 -10.98
CA GLU A 6 -3.95 2.62 -11.89
C GLU A 6 -4.73 3.79 -11.27
N TRP A 7 -5.07 3.73 -9.98
CA TRP A 7 -5.61 4.87 -9.25
C TRP A 7 -4.64 6.05 -9.28
N ARG A 8 -3.34 5.84 -9.05
CA ARG A 8 -2.36 6.93 -9.12
C ARG A 8 -2.32 7.57 -10.51
N ALA A 9 -2.39 6.76 -11.57
CA ALA A 9 -2.44 7.27 -12.94
C ALA A 9 -3.75 8.06 -13.19
N LEU A 10 -4.90 7.55 -12.73
CA LEU A 10 -6.20 8.21 -12.86
C LEU A 10 -6.27 9.51 -12.05
N SER A 11 -5.80 9.48 -10.80
CA SER A 11 -5.70 10.63 -9.92
C SER A 11 -4.80 11.71 -10.52
N ALA A 12 -3.62 11.35 -11.06
CA ALA A 12 -2.76 12.31 -11.77
C ALA A 12 -3.46 12.91 -13.00
N ARG A 13 -4.26 12.11 -13.72
CA ARG A 13 -5.04 12.59 -14.87
C ARG A 13 -6.18 13.52 -14.47
N ILE A 14 -6.87 13.24 -13.36
CA ILE A 14 -7.87 14.14 -12.78
C ILE A 14 -7.19 15.45 -12.41
N GLN A 15 -6.09 15.41 -11.66
CA GLN A 15 -5.34 16.60 -11.26
C GLN A 15 -4.92 17.45 -12.48
N GLY A 16 -4.36 16.83 -13.52
CA GLY A 16 -3.98 17.55 -14.73
C GLY A 16 -5.16 18.23 -15.44
N LEU A 17 -6.36 17.64 -15.39
CA LEU A 17 -7.58 18.28 -15.91
C LEU A 17 -8.03 19.46 -15.04
N LEU A 18 -7.93 19.33 -13.70
CA LEU A 18 -8.24 20.42 -12.78
C LEU A 18 -7.29 21.60 -12.97
N ASP A 19 -5.99 21.34 -13.13
CA ASP A 19 -4.97 22.34 -13.40
C ASP A 19 -5.23 23.07 -14.72
N ALA A 20 -5.59 22.32 -15.77
CA ALA A 20 -5.97 22.90 -17.06
C ALA A 20 -7.25 23.75 -16.96
N GLY A 21 -8.23 23.32 -16.17
CA GLY A 21 -9.44 24.08 -15.90
C GLY A 21 -9.15 25.39 -15.15
N SER A 22 -8.33 25.32 -14.10
CA SER A 22 -7.87 26.47 -13.32
C SER A 22 -7.11 27.47 -14.19
N PHE A 23 -6.17 26.99 -15.00
CA PHE A 23 -5.43 27.81 -15.96
C PHE A 23 -6.38 28.49 -16.96
N PHE A 24 -7.31 27.74 -17.55
CA PHE A 24 -8.27 28.29 -18.51
C PHE A 24 -9.12 29.40 -17.91
N TYR A 25 -9.68 29.20 -16.71
CA TYR A 25 -10.52 30.22 -16.07
C TYR A 25 -9.72 31.43 -15.59
N SER A 26 -8.49 31.24 -15.11
CA SER A 26 -7.60 32.34 -14.72
C SER A 26 -7.16 33.17 -15.94
N ALA A 27 -6.80 32.52 -17.05
CA ALA A 27 -6.44 33.20 -18.30
C ALA A 27 -7.64 33.92 -18.95
N ALA A 28 -8.87 33.45 -18.70
CA ALA A 28 -10.10 34.02 -19.24
C ALA A 28 -10.69 35.16 -18.39
N GLU A 29 -10.11 35.53 -17.25
CA GLU A 29 -10.63 36.62 -16.38
C GLU A 29 -10.82 37.96 -17.12
N HIS A 30 -10.05 38.18 -18.20
CA HIS A 30 -10.08 39.41 -19.00
C HIS A 30 -10.72 39.23 -20.39
N SER A 31 -11.22 38.03 -20.71
CA SER A 31 -11.78 37.67 -22.02
C SER A 31 -13.00 36.77 -21.85
N SER A 32 -14.19 37.30 -22.15
CA SER A 32 -15.45 36.54 -22.10
C SER A 32 -15.59 35.48 -23.20
N SER A 33 -14.74 35.53 -24.23
CA SER A 33 -14.80 34.63 -25.37
C SER A 33 -14.03 33.33 -25.14
N ASP A 34 -14.73 32.19 -25.16
CA ASP A 34 -14.15 30.86 -25.32
C ASP A 34 -13.71 30.66 -26.78
N ASN A 35 -12.66 31.39 -27.18
CA ASN A 35 -12.10 31.31 -28.51
C ASN A 35 -11.69 29.86 -28.78
N LEU A 36 -12.23 29.27 -29.85
CA LEU A 36 -12.03 27.87 -30.28
C LEU A 36 -12.81 26.78 -29.52
N SER A 37 -13.72 27.14 -28.61
CA SER A 37 -14.57 26.19 -27.86
C SER A 37 -13.79 25.22 -26.96
N VAL A 38 -12.79 25.73 -26.24
CA VAL A 38 -11.89 24.96 -25.36
C VAL A 38 -12.69 24.24 -24.27
N ARG A 39 -13.73 24.88 -23.71
CA ARG A 39 -14.58 24.26 -22.69
C ARG A 39 -15.18 22.94 -23.16
N LYS A 40 -15.72 22.94 -24.39
CA LYS A 40 -16.38 21.77 -24.97
C LYS A 40 -15.38 20.76 -25.54
N LYS A 41 -14.43 21.21 -26.35
CA LYS A 41 -13.51 20.34 -27.11
C LYS A 41 -12.40 19.74 -26.26
N ILE A 42 -11.98 20.43 -25.20
CA ILE A 42 -10.83 20.02 -24.38
C ILE A 42 -11.31 19.58 -22.99
N LEU A 43 -11.96 20.47 -22.23
CA LEU A 43 -12.28 20.17 -20.82
C LEU A 43 -13.35 19.08 -20.71
N LEU A 44 -14.51 19.23 -21.34
CA LEU A 44 -15.58 18.21 -21.29
C LEU A 44 -15.16 16.89 -21.93
N THR A 45 -14.47 16.92 -23.07
CA THR A 45 -13.98 15.69 -23.73
C THR A 45 -12.97 14.94 -22.86
N ASN A 46 -12.08 15.63 -22.13
CA ASN A 46 -11.17 14.94 -21.21
C ASN A 46 -11.90 14.44 -19.96
N ALA A 47 -12.86 15.19 -19.43
CA ALA A 47 -13.71 14.73 -18.34
C ALA A 47 -14.46 13.43 -18.73
N GLU A 48 -15.12 13.40 -19.90
CA GLU A 48 -15.84 12.22 -20.43
C GLU A 48 -14.93 10.98 -20.45
N LYS A 49 -13.69 11.14 -20.91
CA LYS A 49 -12.71 10.05 -20.94
C LYS A 49 -12.28 9.62 -19.54
N ILE A 50 -12.18 10.53 -18.57
CA ILE A 50 -11.86 10.19 -17.17
C ILE A 50 -13.02 9.41 -16.54
N PHE A 51 -14.26 9.88 -16.68
CA PHE A 51 -15.44 9.15 -16.19
C PHE A 51 -15.53 7.76 -16.80
N SER A 52 -15.31 7.63 -18.11
CA SER A 52 -15.25 6.32 -18.78
C SER A 52 -14.14 5.43 -18.21
N SER A 53 -12.97 6.00 -17.93
CA SER A 53 -11.87 5.27 -17.28
C SER A 53 -12.22 4.86 -15.84
N LEU A 54 -12.93 5.69 -15.06
CA LEU A 54 -13.39 5.34 -13.72
C LEU A 54 -14.42 4.20 -13.74
N THR A 55 -15.37 4.20 -14.69
CA THR A 55 -16.31 3.08 -14.87
C THR A 55 -15.60 1.79 -15.24
N LYS A 56 -14.61 1.88 -16.14
CA LYS A 56 -13.79 0.74 -16.53
C LYS A 56 -12.98 0.21 -15.33
N TYR A 57 -12.38 1.13 -14.57
CA TYR A 57 -11.61 0.86 -13.37
C TYR A 57 -12.44 0.15 -12.29
N LEU A 58 -13.69 0.56 -12.06
CA LEU A 58 -14.61 -0.14 -11.16
C LEU A 58 -14.82 -1.61 -11.57
N LYS A 59 -15.07 -1.84 -12.87
CA LYS A 59 -15.35 -3.19 -13.41
C LYS A 59 -14.12 -4.10 -13.42
N GLU A 60 -12.94 -3.57 -13.74
CA GLU A 60 -11.72 -4.36 -13.85
C GLU A 60 -11.20 -4.83 -12.48
N TYR A 61 -11.45 -4.06 -11.41
CA TYR A 61 -10.92 -4.33 -10.08
C TYR A 61 -11.98 -4.62 -9.01
N GLU A 62 -13.24 -4.84 -9.39
CA GLU A 62 -14.38 -5.09 -8.49
C GLU A 62 -14.07 -6.10 -7.38
N SER A 63 -13.50 -7.26 -7.74
CA SER A 63 -13.20 -8.33 -6.80
C SER A 63 -11.94 -8.08 -5.95
N THR A 64 -11.28 -6.95 -6.11
CA THR A 64 -9.95 -6.71 -5.54
C THR A 64 -9.84 -5.38 -4.79
N PHE A 65 -10.84 -4.49 -4.91
CA PHE A 65 -10.91 -3.26 -4.13
C PHE A 65 -11.11 -3.56 -2.64
N PRO A 66 -10.54 -2.75 -1.73
CA PRO A 66 -11.02 -2.73 -0.36
C PRO A 66 -12.46 -2.21 -0.34
N GLU A 67 -13.30 -2.80 0.49
CA GLU A 67 -14.76 -2.56 0.55
C GLU A 67 -15.11 -1.07 0.58
N GLY A 68 -14.45 -0.29 1.43
CA GLY A 68 -14.68 1.16 1.52
C GLY A 68 -14.36 1.93 0.24
N ALA A 69 -13.32 1.52 -0.50
CA ALA A 69 -12.99 2.13 -1.78
C ALA A 69 -14.01 1.71 -2.85
N PHE A 70 -14.35 0.41 -2.93
CA PHE A 70 -15.37 -0.09 -3.84
C PHE A 70 -16.68 0.68 -3.69
N GLU A 71 -17.20 0.76 -2.46
CA GLU A 71 -18.44 1.46 -2.15
C GLU A 71 -18.37 2.96 -2.44
N SER A 72 -17.23 3.61 -2.23
CA SER A 72 -17.03 5.02 -2.56
C SER A 72 -17.08 5.28 -4.08
N LEU A 73 -16.32 4.50 -4.87
CA LEU A 73 -16.31 4.64 -6.33
C LEU A 73 -17.66 4.26 -6.96
N LYS A 74 -18.28 3.18 -6.47
CA LYS A 74 -19.60 2.75 -6.91
C LYS A 74 -20.64 3.83 -6.64
N ARG A 75 -20.71 4.34 -5.40
CA ARG A 75 -21.62 5.42 -5.02
C ARG A 75 -21.42 6.66 -5.87
N PHE A 76 -20.18 7.05 -6.15
CA PHE A 76 -19.91 8.19 -7.03
C PHE A 76 -20.44 7.96 -8.45
N LEU A 77 -20.15 6.80 -9.06
CA LEU A 77 -20.56 6.51 -10.44
C LEU A 77 -22.06 6.24 -10.59
N GLU A 78 -22.73 5.76 -9.54
CA GLU A 78 -24.16 5.43 -9.55
C GLU A 78 -25.06 6.62 -9.17
N GLN A 79 -24.50 7.80 -8.87
CA GLN A 79 -25.28 9.01 -8.63
C GLN A 79 -26.12 9.38 -9.87
N PRO A 80 -27.42 9.69 -9.73
CA PRO A 80 -28.29 10.06 -10.85
C PRO A 80 -27.73 11.21 -11.70
N ASP A 81 -27.10 12.20 -11.05
CA ASP A 81 -26.50 13.35 -11.72
C ASP A 81 -25.24 12.98 -12.53
N ILE A 82 -24.54 11.90 -12.15
CA ILE A 82 -23.36 11.38 -12.85
C ILE A 82 -23.79 10.47 -14.00
N ILE A 83 -24.72 9.55 -13.76
CA ILE A 83 -25.23 8.63 -14.79
C ILE A 83 -25.82 9.40 -15.97
N ASN A 84 -26.62 10.42 -15.69
CA ASN A 84 -27.34 11.18 -16.71
C ASN A 84 -26.55 12.41 -17.19
N PHE A 85 -25.27 12.52 -16.83
CA PHE A 85 -24.49 13.69 -17.16
C PHE A 85 -24.26 13.81 -18.67
N ASN A 86 -24.65 14.95 -19.24
CA ASN A 86 -24.47 15.21 -20.66
C ASN A 86 -23.11 15.86 -20.95
N PHE A 87 -22.14 15.09 -21.45
CA PHE A 87 -20.84 15.63 -21.89
C PHE A 87 -20.91 16.45 -23.19
N ARG A 88 -22.07 16.52 -23.84
CA ARG A 88 -22.31 17.25 -25.09
C ARG A 88 -23.49 18.23 -24.93
N PRO A 89 -23.40 19.19 -24.00
CA PRO A 89 -24.48 20.13 -23.75
C PRO A 89 -24.62 21.15 -24.88
N ASP A 90 -25.76 21.83 -24.86
CA ASP A 90 -26.03 23.00 -25.70
C ASP A 90 -25.14 24.18 -25.29
N GLN A 91 -24.92 25.12 -26.22
CA GLN A 91 -24.01 26.25 -26.04
C GLN A 91 -24.25 27.03 -24.73
N GLY A 92 -25.51 27.27 -24.36
CA GLY A 92 -25.88 28.00 -23.14
C GLY A 92 -25.56 27.27 -21.83
N GLN A 93 -25.31 25.96 -21.88
CA GLN A 93 -25.14 25.11 -20.69
C GLN A 93 -23.69 24.64 -20.49
N ILE A 94 -22.80 24.87 -21.45
CA ILE A 94 -21.40 24.38 -21.44
C ILE A 94 -20.67 24.76 -20.14
N ARG A 95 -20.82 26.01 -19.67
CA ARG A 95 -20.14 26.49 -18.47
C ARG A 95 -20.54 25.68 -17.23
N GLY A 96 -21.85 25.49 -17.02
CA GLY A 96 -22.36 24.74 -15.88
C GLY A 96 -21.91 23.28 -15.92
N HIS A 97 -21.89 22.66 -17.10
CA HIS A 97 -21.42 21.29 -17.27
C HIS A 97 -19.91 21.16 -16.99
N VAL A 98 -19.07 22.09 -17.46
CA VAL A 98 -17.65 22.08 -17.11
C VAL A 98 -17.44 22.23 -15.60
N GLN A 99 -18.15 23.17 -14.98
CA GLN A 99 -18.06 23.38 -13.54
C GLN A 99 -18.46 22.13 -12.75
N PHE A 100 -19.58 21.52 -13.13
CA PHE A 100 -20.02 20.25 -12.53
C PHE A 100 -18.97 19.17 -12.71
N ALA A 101 -18.51 18.89 -13.93
CA ALA A 101 -17.56 17.82 -14.21
C ALA A 101 -16.25 17.98 -13.43
N LEU A 102 -15.67 19.19 -13.41
CA LEU A 102 -14.42 19.44 -12.67
C LEU A 102 -14.63 19.35 -11.15
N THR A 103 -15.71 19.93 -10.64
CA THR A 103 -15.99 19.93 -9.18
C THR A 103 -16.27 18.51 -8.68
N SER A 104 -17.08 17.74 -9.41
CA SER A 104 -17.40 16.35 -9.06
C SER A 104 -16.15 15.47 -9.08
N LEU A 105 -15.29 15.61 -10.09
CA LEU A 105 -14.03 14.87 -10.15
C LEU A 105 -13.05 15.27 -9.03
N ALA A 106 -12.95 16.56 -8.70
CA ALA A 106 -12.11 17.03 -7.61
C ALA A 106 -12.58 16.50 -6.24
N ALA A 107 -13.89 16.59 -5.97
CA ALA A 107 -14.49 16.10 -4.74
C ALA A 107 -14.26 14.58 -4.59
N PHE A 108 -14.57 13.81 -5.65
CA PHE A 108 -14.34 12.38 -5.67
C PHE A 108 -12.87 12.01 -5.48
N GLN A 109 -11.95 12.68 -6.19
CA GLN A 109 -10.52 12.40 -6.08
C GLN A 109 -10.02 12.58 -4.64
N SER A 110 -10.47 13.63 -3.96
CA SER A 110 -10.11 13.90 -2.56
C SER A 110 -10.66 12.83 -1.62
N GLU A 111 -11.96 12.51 -1.72
CA GLU A 111 -12.61 11.52 -0.86
C GLU A 111 -12.02 10.12 -1.06
N PHE A 112 -11.88 9.69 -2.30
CA PHE A 112 -11.38 8.36 -2.63
C PHE A 112 -9.90 8.19 -2.22
N SER A 113 -9.08 9.24 -2.41
CA SER A 113 -7.69 9.24 -1.94
C SER A 113 -7.59 9.16 -0.42
N TYR A 114 -8.49 9.81 0.31
CA TYR A 114 -8.54 9.76 1.77
C TYR A 114 -8.84 8.33 2.28
N ILE A 115 -9.84 7.67 1.70
CA ILE A 115 -10.25 6.30 2.06
C ILE A 115 -9.08 5.32 1.86
N ILE A 116 -8.37 5.45 0.73
CA ILE A 116 -7.22 4.60 0.43
C ILE A 116 -6.07 4.86 1.42
N ALA A 117 -5.78 6.14 1.71
CA ALA A 117 -4.70 6.51 2.62
C ALA A 117 -4.92 5.97 4.04
N ASP A 118 -6.15 6.02 4.54
CA ASP A 118 -6.50 5.51 5.87
C ASP A 118 -6.29 3.99 5.99
N THR A 119 -6.66 3.26 4.93
CA THR A 119 -6.47 1.79 4.88
C THR A 119 -4.98 1.43 4.94
N GLN A 120 -4.12 2.14 4.21
CA GLN A 120 -2.66 1.91 4.24
C GLN A 120 -2.04 2.32 5.58
N ALA A 121 -2.51 3.41 6.20
CA ALA A 121 -2.06 3.83 7.51
C ALA A 121 -2.44 2.81 8.61
N LEU A 122 -3.64 2.24 8.53
CA LEU A 122 -4.08 1.17 9.42
C LEU A 122 -3.21 -0.08 9.27
N ALA A 123 -3.00 -0.54 8.03
CA ALA A 123 -2.16 -1.70 7.74
C ALA A 123 -0.73 -1.53 8.29
N LEU A 124 -0.14 -0.34 8.10
CA LEU A 124 1.16 0.00 8.67
C LEU A 124 1.14 -0.08 10.21
N ARG A 125 0.19 0.59 10.86
CA ARG A 125 0.09 0.61 12.33
C ARG A 125 -0.07 -0.78 12.94
N ILE A 126 -0.90 -1.64 12.34
CA ILE A 126 -1.09 -3.01 12.82
C ILE A 126 0.18 -3.84 12.64
N THR A 127 0.89 -3.68 11.51
CA THR A 127 2.16 -4.37 11.25
C THR A 127 3.23 -3.95 12.25
N GLU A 128 3.41 -2.65 12.48
CA GLU A 128 4.35 -2.12 13.47
C GLU A 128 4.00 -2.59 14.89
N ARG A 129 2.71 -2.62 15.23
CA ARG A 129 2.23 -3.15 16.51
C ARG A 129 2.56 -4.64 16.65
N ALA A 130 2.41 -5.43 15.58
CA ALA A 130 2.69 -6.86 15.62
C ALA A 130 4.19 -7.13 15.87
N PHE A 131 5.11 -6.39 15.23
CA PHE A 131 6.54 -6.48 15.53
C PHE A 131 6.89 -6.01 16.95
N ALA A 132 6.28 -4.91 17.39
CA ALA A 132 6.48 -4.39 18.75
C ALA A 132 5.96 -5.36 19.83
N HIS A 133 4.84 -6.04 19.55
CA HIS A 133 4.28 -7.09 20.40
C HIS A 133 5.20 -8.31 20.41
N LEU A 134 5.69 -8.76 19.26
CA LEU A 134 6.63 -9.88 19.15
C LEU A 134 7.85 -9.70 20.06
N GLN A 135 8.52 -8.55 19.96
CA GLN A 135 9.68 -8.25 20.80
C GLN A 135 9.34 -8.30 22.30
N ARG A 136 8.18 -7.75 22.69
CA ARG A 136 7.71 -7.77 24.09
C ARG A 136 7.36 -9.18 24.55
N SER A 137 6.75 -9.99 23.69
CA SER A 137 6.45 -11.40 24.00
C SER A 137 7.72 -12.21 24.22
N ILE A 138 8.76 -12.03 23.40
CA ILE A 138 10.07 -12.70 23.59
C ILE A 138 10.72 -12.31 24.93
N ILE A 139 10.54 -11.05 25.38
CA ILE A 139 11.10 -10.58 26.65
C ILE A 139 10.29 -11.09 27.85
N ALA A 140 8.97 -11.04 27.75
CA ALA A 140 8.07 -11.24 28.88
C ALA A 140 7.71 -12.71 29.14
N ASP A 141 7.83 -13.58 28.14
CA ASP A 141 7.39 -14.98 28.20
C ASP A 141 8.56 -15.93 27.88
N ASP A 142 8.98 -16.70 28.88
CA ASP A 142 10.10 -17.63 28.79
C ASP A 142 9.88 -18.78 27.79
N GLU A 143 8.63 -19.21 27.57
CA GLU A 143 8.32 -20.26 26.59
C GLU A 143 8.44 -19.70 25.17
N ILE A 144 7.91 -18.51 24.94
CA ILE A 144 8.08 -17.79 23.67
C ILE A 144 9.57 -17.54 23.41
N LYS A 145 10.32 -17.09 24.43
CA LYS A 145 11.77 -16.88 24.33
C LYS A 145 12.50 -18.15 23.94
N LYS A 146 12.27 -19.26 24.63
CA LYS A 146 12.90 -20.57 24.32
C LYS A 146 12.58 -21.01 22.90
N LYS A 147 11.35 -20.83 22.44
CA LYS A 147 10.91 -21.17 21.08
C LYS A 147 11.65 -20.35 20.02
N TRP A 148 11.82 -19.05 20.25
CA TRP A 148 12.56 -18.17 19.34
C TRP A 148 14.07 -18.41 19.36
N LEU A 149 14.66 -18.76 20.51
CA LEU A 149 16.04 -19.20 20.61
C LEU A 149 16.29 -20.48 19.78
N SER A 150 15.43 -21.49 19.93
CA SER A 150 15.51 -22.72 19.11
C SER A 150 15.39 -22.40 17.62
N ALA A 151 14.45 -21.53 17.24
CA ALA A 151 14.27 -21.12 15.85
C ALA A 151 15.52 -20.40 15.30
N PHE A 152 16.13 -19.52 16.09
CA PHE A 152 17.37 -18.84 15.72
C PHE A 152 18.53 -19.81 15.52
N ASP A 153 18.60 -20.88 16.31
CA ASP A 153 19.61 -21.93 16.15
C ASP A 153 19.35 -22.77 14.90
N GLU A 154 18.08 -23.11 14.62
CA GLU A 154 17.66 -23.84 13.41
C GLU A 154 17.87 -23.04 12.10
N GLY A 155 17.67 -21.71 12.13
CA GLY A 155 17.92 -20.81 11.00
C GLY A 155 16.68 -20.12 10.41
N GLU A 156 16.87 -19.46 9.27
CA GLU A 156 15.91 -18.52 8.67
C GLU A 156 14.50 -19.11 8.48
N PRO A 157 14.32 -20.31 7.91
CA PRO A 157 12.97 -20.83 7.64
C PRO A 157 12.12 -21.03 8.90
N LYS A 158 12.75 -21.34 10.05
CA LYS A 158 12.03 -21.51 11.30
C LYS A 158 11.63 -20.16 11.90
N CYS A 159 12.52 -19.17 11.83
CA CYS A 159 12.22 -17.79 12.21
C CYS A 159 11.12 -17.18 11.33
N GLU A 160 11.17 -17.38 10.01
CA GLU A 160 10.13 -16.96 9.06
C GLU A 160 8.75 -17.47 9.47
N LYS A 161 8.62 -18.79 9.70
CA LYS A 161 7.35 -19.42 10.08
C LYS A 161 6.80 -18.87 11.41
N LEU A 162 7.66 -18.70 12.42
CA LEU A 162 7.23 -18.16 13.71
C LEU A 162 6.85 -16.69 13.62
N GLY A 163 7.62 -15.91 12.85
CA GLY A 163 7.35 -14.51 12.58
C GLY A 163 6.02 -14.32 11.87
N ALA A 164 5.81 -15.05 10.77
CA ALA A 164 4.57 -15.02 10.00
C ALA A 164 3.35 -15.46 10.84
N LEU A 165 3.49 -16.53 11.63
CA LEU A 165 2.44 -16.95 12.55
C LEU A 165 2.12 -15.85 13.58
N HIS A 166 3.13 -15.18 14.11
CA HIS A 166 2.91 -14.07 15.03
C HIS A 166 2.19 -12.90 14.36
N LEU A 167 2.60 -12.52 13.15
CA LEU A 167 1.95 -11.47 12.37
C LEU A 167 0.47 -11.81 12.11
N LEU A 168 0.18 -13.08 11.79
CA LEU A 168 -1.19 -13.54 11.56
C LEU A 168 -2.09 -13.40 12.79
N LEU A 169 -1.56 -13.54 14.02
CA LEU A 169 -2.30 -13.28 15.26
C LEU A 169 -2.81 -11.83 15.37
N HIS A 170 -2.19 -10.89 14.64
CA HIS A 170 -2.61 -9.49 14.56
C HIS A 170 -3.44 -9.19 13.30
N GLY A 171 -3.83 -10.20 12.54
CA GLY A 171 -4.51 -10.02 11.25
C GLY A 171 -3.57 -9.54 10.13
N VAL A 172 -2.27 -9.79 10.26
CA VAL A 172 -1.27 -9.45 9.22
C VAL A 172 -0.81 -10.73 8.54
N TRP A 173 -1.18 -10.90 7.28
CA TRP A 173 -0.69 -12.00 6.46
C TRP A 173 0.69 -11.63 5.89
N ALA A 174 1.72 -12.37 6.27
CA ALA A 174 3.08 -12.14 5.79
C ALA A 174 3.44 -13.08 4.65
N PHE A 175 4.07 -12.56 3.60
CA PHE A 175 4.53 -13.35 2.46
C PHE A 175 5.95 -12.95 2.06
N LYS A 176 6.63 -13.84 1.33
CA LYS A 176 7.88 -13.52 0.63
C LYS A 176 7.74 -13.65 -0.89
N ALA A 177 8.67 -13.03 -1.59
CA ALA A 177 8.78 -13.11 -3.05
C ALA A 177 9.44 -14.43 -3.46
N TYR A 178 8.89 -15.13 -4.46
CA TYR A 178 9.54 -16.31 -5.03
C TYR A 178 9.41 -16.37 -6.55
N ALA A 179 10.57 -16.45 -7.24
CA ALA A 179 10.70 -16.57 -8.71
C ALA A 179 9.78 -15.60 -9.51
N GLU A 180 9.44 -15.87 -10.78
CA GLU A 180 8.79 -14.95 -11.73
C GLU A 180 7.37 -14.46 -11.34
N LYS A 181 7.25 -13.72 -10.23
CA LYS A 181 6.08 -12.98 -9.70
C LYS A 181 5.20 -13.74 -8.69
N GLY A 182 5.66 -14.87 -8.12
CA GLY A 182 4.91 -15.62 -7.12
C GLY A 182 5.00 -15.03 -5.70
N ARG A 183 3.89 -15.03 -4.96
CA ARG A 183 3.88 -14.82 -3.51
C ARG A 183 3.88 -16.17 -2.82
N THR A 184 4.73 -16.34 -1.82
CA THR A 184 4.79 -17.58 -1.05
C THR A 184 4.35 -17.31 0.38
N ASP A 185 3.38 -18.09 0.85
CA ASP A 185 2.99 -18.14 2.25
C ASP A 185 4.19 -18.58 3.10
N LEU A 186 4.52 -17.82 4.13
CA LEU A 186 5.69 -18.10 4.97
C LEU A 186 5.50 -19.28 5.92
N ILE A 187 4.25 -19.67 6.21
CA ILE A 187 3.93 -20.75 7.16
C ILE A 187 3.92 -22.08 6.41
N LEU A 188 3.14 -22.16 5.33
CA LEU A 188 2.91 -23.35 4.52
C LEU A 188 3.97 -23.54 3.44
N ASN A 189 4.73 -22.51 3.07
CA ASN A 189 5.65 -22.50 1.92
C ASN A 189 4.95 -22.80 0.59
N GLU A 190 3.67 -22.44 0.48
CA GLU A 190 2.85 -22.66 -0.71
C GLU A 190 2.62 -21.33 -1.45
N PRO A 191 2.44 -21.36 -2.78
CA PRO A 191 2.00 -20.18 -3.51
C PRO A 191 0.66 -19.67 -2.97
N LEU A 192 0.52 -18.35 -2.77
CA LEU A 192 -0.75 -17.72 -2.44
C LEU A 192 -1.61 -17.64 -3.72
N SER A 193 -2.37 -18.70 -4.00
CA SER A 193 -3.22 -18.84 -5.18
C SER A 193 -4.65 -18.34 -4.96
N ASP A 194 -5.18 -18.44 -3.74
CA ASP A 194 -6.51 -17.95 -3.36
C ASP A 194 -6.40 -16.67 -2.52
N THR A 195 -6.67 -15.54 -3.15
CA THR A 195 -6.65 -14.22 -2.53
C THR A 195 -7.84 -13.97 -1.61
N SER A 196 -8.95 -14.70 -1.80
CA SER A 196 -10.22 -14.43 -1.11
C SER A 196 -10.18 -14.77 0.38
N ILE A 197 -9.40 -15.79 0.77
CA ILE A 197 -9.21 -16.16 2.17
C ILE A 197 -8.42 -15.06 2.88
N ILE A 198 -7.36 -14.54 2.24
CA ILE A 198 -6.51 -13.51 2.80
C ILE A 198 -7.32 -12.23 3.03
N GLU A 199 -8.11 -11.81 2.04
CA GLU A 199 -8.97 -10.63 2.13
C GLU A 199 -10.03 -10.75 3.23
N LYS A 200 -10.57 -11.95 3.47
CA LYS A 200 -11.58 -12.18 4.52
C LYS A 200 -10.99 -12.31 5.93
N SER A 201 -9.75 -12.77 6.05
CA SER A 201 -9.15 -13.16 7.33
C SER A 201 -8.07 -12.21 7.83
N SER A 202 -7.60 -11.29 6.99
CA SER A 202 -6.50 -10.38 7.34
C SER A 202 -6.83 -8.93 7.04
N THR A 203 -6.36 -8.06 7.93
CA THR A 203 -6.44 -6.60 7.78
C THR A 203 -5.30 -6.06 6.91
N ALA A 204 -4.16 -6.75 6.89
CA ALA A 204 -3.00 -6.36 6.11
C ALA A 204 -2.34 -7.56 5.44
N LEU A 205 -1.80 -7.36 4.25
CA LEU A 205 -0.88 -8.27 3.58
C LEU A 205 0.47 -7.57 3.43
N VAL A 206 1.54 -8.19 3.90
CA VAL A 206 2.85 -7.53 4.01
C VAL A 206 3.97 -8.40 3.45
N LEU A 207 4.82 -7.78 2.63
CA LEU A 207 6.05 -8.41 2.18
C LEU A 207 7.10 -8.31 3.28
N THR A 208 7.53 -9.46 3.78
CA THR A 208 8.59 -9.56 4.78
C THR A 208 9.69 -10.49 4.30
N GLU A 209 10.95 -10.08 4.44
CA GLU A 209 12.12 -10.93 4.20
C GLU A 209 12.88 -11.08 5.52
N TRP A 210 13.02 -12.31 6.00
CA TRP A 210 13.58 -12.59 7.32
C TRP A 210 14.98 -13.18 7.18
N LYS A 211 15.95 -12.60 7.87
CA LYS A 211 17.33 -13.09 7.88
C LYS A 211 17.87 -13.28 9.28
N VAL A 212 18.71 -14.29 9.45
CA VAL A 212 19.37 -14.58 10.74
C VAL A 212 20.75 -13.93 10.76
N VAL A 213 20.96 -12.99 11.67
CA VAL A 213 22.23 -12.28 11.86
C VAL A 213 22.93 -12.80 13.12
N ARG A 214 23.94 -13.65 12.93
CA ARG A 214 24.73 -14.22 14.02
C ARG A 214 25.89 -13.34 14.47
N GLN A 215 26.36 -12.44 13.60
CA GLN A 215 27.52 -11.58 13.84
C GLN A 215 27.23 -10.17 13.34
N ASN A 216 27.53 -9.16 14.16
CA ASN A 216 27.20 -7.76 13.85
C ASN A 216 27.91 -7.24 12.58
N ASN A 217 29.13 -7.70 12.31
CA ASN A 217 29.89 -7.34 11.11
C ASN A 217 29.28 -7.87 9.80
N LYS A 218 28.30 -8.78 9.87
CA LYS A 218 27.58 -9.31 8.70
C LYS A 218 26.27 -8.56 8.42
N LEU A 219 25.84 -7.68 9.32
CA LEU A 219 24.53 -7.02 9.25
C LEU A 219 24.28 -6.35 7.89
N GLU A 220 25.21 -5.50 7.43
CA GLU A 220 25.10 -4.79 6.16
C GLU A 220 24.98 -5.73 4.94
N ALA A 221 25.77 -6.80 4.92
CA ALA A 221 25.73 -7.78 3.85
C ALA A 221 24.40 -8.53 3.84
N THR A 222 23.88 -8.90 5.02
CA THR A 222 22.61 -9.60 5.17
C THR A 222 21.41 -8.70 4.82
N ILE A 223 21.46 -7.41 5.19
CA ILE A 223 20.45 -6.43 4.76
C ILE A 223 20.41 -6.31 3.25
N ARG A 224 21.59 -6.23 2.60
CA ARG A 224 21.69 -6.17 1.14
C ARG A 224 21.10 -7.42 0.48
N GLU A 225 21.37 -8.60 1.02
CA GLU A 225 20.80 -9.85 0.52
C GLU A 225 19.27 -9.84 0.61
N ALA A 226 18.71 -9.50 1.77
CA ALA A 226 17.28 -9.40 1.97
C ALA A 226 16.66 -8.38 1.00
N TYR A 227 17.29 -7.22 0.86
CA TYR A 227 16.89 -6.18 -0.07
C TYR A 227 16.79 -6.72 -1.50
N GLU A 228 17.85 -7.34 -2.04
CA GLU A 228 17.84 -7.90 -3.40
C GLU A 228 16.73 -8.95 -3.60
N GLN A 229 16.50 -9.80 -2.60
CA GLN A 229 15.41 -10.80 -2.65
C GLN A 229 14.03 -10.12 -2.70
N THR A 230 13.81 -9.06 -1.95
CA THR A 230 12.56 -8.30 -2.04
C THR A 230 12.42 -7.54 -3.36
N LYS A 231 13.52 -7.12 -4.02
CA LYS A 231 13.46 -6.44 -5.34
C LYS A 231 12.83 -7.32 -6.43
N ILE A 232 13.03 -8.64 -6.34
CA ILE A 232 12.45 -9.60 -7.29
C ILE A 232 10.93 -9.49 -7.33
N TYR A 233 10.30 -9.07 -6.23
CA TYR A 233 8.88 -8.79 -6.20
C TYR A 233 8.52 -7.55 -7.03
N THR A 234 7.85 -7.81 -8.15
CA THR A 234 7.07 -6.82 -8.86
C THR A 234 5.65 -6.86 -8.30
N ALA A 235 5.17 -5.76 -7.71
CA ALA A 235 3.89 -5.68 -7.01
C ALA A 235 2.76 -6.45 -7.74
N GLY A 236 2.12 -7.39 -7.03
CA GLY A 236 1.05 -8.26 -7.54
C GLY A 236 -0.37 -7.80 -7.17
N VAL A 237 -1.36 -8.61 -7.55
CA VAL A 237 -2.80 -8.34 -7.73
C VAL A 237 -3.64 -8.10 -6.43
N LEU A 238 -3.04 -8.05 -5.23
CA LEU A 238 -3.83 -7.97 -3.98
C LEU A 238 -4.00 -6.53 -3.57
N SER A 239 -5.22 -6.06 -3.76
CA SER A 239 -5.44 -4.70 -4.24
C SER A 239 -6.20 -3.86 -3.21
N GLY A 240 -5.91 -4.03 -1.92
CA GLY A 240 -6.55 -3.23 -0.87
C GLY A 240 -5.94 -3.38 0.51
N ILE A 241 -5.57 -4.61 0.89
CA ILE A 241 -4.90 -4.91 2.17
C ILE A 241 -3.37 -4.96 2.04
N GLU A 242 -2.84 -5.05 0.81
CA GLU A 242 -1.38 -5.11 0.61
C GLU A 242 -0.76 -3.76 0.95
N LEU A 243 0.24 -3.79 1.83
CA LEU A 243 1.05 -2.63 2.16
C LEU A 243 2.08 -2.39 1.04
N ALA A 244 1.59 -1.98 -0.12
CA ALA A 244 2.33 -2.02 -1.40
C ALA A 244 3.61 -1.16 -1.40
N ASN A 245 3.65 -0.12 -0.57
CA ASN A 245 4.77 0.82 -0.50
C ASN A 245 5.74 0.51 0.65
N TYR A 246 5.54 -0.57 1.41
CA TYR A 246 6.45 -0.93 2.49
C TYR A 246 6.94 -2.36 2.32
N ARG A 247 8.25 -2.55 2.51
CA ARG A 247 8.91 -3.85 2.51
C ARG A 247 9.68 -3.98 3.80
N TYR A 248 9.46 -5.07 4.53
CA TYR A 248 10.09 -5.28 5.82
C TYR A 248 11.30 -6.20 5.67
N LEU A 249 12.48 -5.66 5.97
CA LEU A 249 13.73 -6.41 6.07
C LEU A 249 13.93 -6.74 7.56
N VAL A 250 13.60 -7.97 7.95
CA VAL A 250 13.56 -8.40 9.34
C VAL A 250 14.84 -9.16 9.69
N MET A 251 15.67 -8.57 10.54
CA MET A 251 16.92 -9.16 11.03
C MET A 251 16.70 -9.78 12.40
N VAL A 252 16.71 -11.12 12.46
CA VAL A 252 16.65 -11.88 13.70
C VAL A 252 18.06 -12.03 14.25
N SER A 253 18.29 -11.55 15.48
CA SER A 253 19.61 -11.57 16.12
C SER A 253 19.53 -12.16 17.51
N LYS A 254 20.67 -12.56 18.07
CA LYS A 254 20.71 -13.03 19.47
C LYS A 254 20.45 -11.89 20.45
N LYS A 255 21.13 -10.76 20.27
CA LYS A 255 21.01 -9.54 21.09
C LYS A 255 20.49 -8.38 20.26
N SER A 256 19.98 -7.35 20.93
CA SER A 256 19.58 -6.09 20.30
C SER A 256 20.72 -5.54 19.43
N MET A 257 20.41 -5.15 18.20
CA MET A 257 21.38 -4.55 17.28
C MET A 257 20.87 -3.19 16.80
N LYS A 258 21.80 -2.24 16.58
CA LYS A 258 21.46 -0.96 15.95
C LYS A 258 21.23 -1.19 14.46
N MET A 259 19.99 -1.04 14.03
CA MET A 259 19.64 -1.09 12.60
C MET A 259 20.00 0.24 11.91
N PRO A 260 20.39 0.20 10.63
CA PRO A 260 20.45 1.41 9.82
C PRO A 260 19.07 2.06 9.70
N ALA A 261 19.05 3.34 9.34
CA ALA A 261 17.81 4.04 9.06
C ALA A 261 17.06 3.38 7.89
N ASP A 262 15.74 3.46 7.92
CA ASP A 262 14.92 3.10 6.76
C ASP A 262 15.29 3.97 5.56
N PHE A 263 15.08 3.44 4.36
CA PHE A 263 15.35 4.17 3.14
C PHE A 263 14.23 4.00 2.12
N MET A 264 14.21 4.87 1.12
CA MET A 264 13.19 4.90 0.08
C MET A 264 13.84 4.72 -1.29
N GLU A 265 13.29 3.82 -2.10
CA GLU A 265 13.63 3.64 -3.52
C GLU A 265 12.36 3.84 -4.35
N GLY A 266 12.30 4.94 -5.11
CA GLY A 266 11.09 5.33 -5.81
C GLY A 266 9.95 5.65 -4.83
N THR A 267 8.91 4.81 -4.81
CA THR A 267 7.74 4.95 -3.93
C THR A 267 7.72 3.90 -2.80
N ILE A 268 8.75 3.08 -2.71
CA ILE A 268 8.83 1.94 -1.80
C ILE A 268 9.76 2.31 -0.65
N ILE A 269 9.26 2.14 0.58
CA ILE A 269 9.98 2.32 1.83
C ILE A 269 10.43 0.95 2.31
N TYR A 270 11.73 0.82 2.53
CA TYR A 270 12.35 -0.37 3.11
C TYR A 270 12.51 -0.15 4.60
N ARG A 271 11.73 -0.90 5.39
CA ARG A 271 11.70 -0.87 6.85
C ARG A 271 12.69 -1.88 7.41
N HIS A 272 13.62 -1.42 8.23
CA HIS A 272 14.57 -2.28 8.92
C HIS A 272 14.05 -2.63 10.32
N ILE A 273 13.79 -3.92 10.57
CA ILE A 273 13.32 -4.40 11.87
C ILE A 273 14.37 -5.33 12.47
N ASN A 274 14.74 -5.11 13.73
CA ASN A 274 15.50 -6.10 14.50
C ASN A 274 14.58 -6.89 15.42
N VAL A 275 14.68 -8.22 15.40
CA VAL A 275 14.02 -9.12 16.36
C VAL A 275 15.09 -9.82 17.19
N PRO A 276 15.44 -9.29 18.36
CA PRO A 276 16.37 -9.97 19.26
C PRO A 276 15.67 -11.14 19.95
N VAL A 277 16.26 -12.34 19.90
CA VAL A 277 15.68 -13.56 20.52
C VAL A 277 16.11 -13.78 21.96
N ASP A 278 17.17 -13.10 22.40
CA ASP A 278 17.65 -13.09 23.79
C ASP A 278 18.11 -11.68 24.17
N PRO A 279 17.27 -10.64 24.07
CA PRO A 279 17.67 -9.28 24.43
C PRO A 279 18.14 -9.21 25.88
N ASP A 280 19.05 -8.27 26.15
CA ASP A 280 19.45 -8.01 27.53
C ASP A 280 18.29 -7.36 28.29
N THR A 281 18.29 -7.49 29.62
CA THR A 281 17.25 -6.83 30.42
C THR A 281 17.41 -5.31 30.32
N PRO A 282 16.31 -4.52 30.43
CA PRO A 282 16.40 -3.06 30.42
C PRO A 282 17.43 -2.50 31.42
N SER A 283 17.54 -3.14 32.60
CA SER A 283 18.53 -2.77 33.62
C SER A 283 19.98 -3.05 33.24
N LYS A 284 20.23 -3.98 32.31
CA LYS A 284 21.57 -4.25 31.76
C LYS A 284 21.86 -3.36 30.56
N GLU A 285 20.88 -3.13 29.69
CA GLU A 285 21.02 -2.21 28.55
C GLU A 285 21.29 -0.77 29.02
N ALA A 286 20.61 -0.30 30.07
CA ALA A 286 20.83 1.03 30.66
C ALA A 286 22.22 1.23 31.29
N LYS A 287 22.96 0.15 31.56
CA LYS A 287 24.34 0.23 32.09
C LYS A 287 25.40 0.27 30.98
N ASN A 288 25.03 -0.12 29.77
CA ASN A 288 25.91 -0.25 28.61
C ASN A 288 25.66 0.85 27.54
N SER A 289 24.71 1.76 27.80
CA SER A 289 24.39 2.93 26.97
C SER A 289 25.07 4.18 27.52
#